data_AF-A0A8T5U433-F1
#
_entry.id   AF-A0A8T5U433-F1
#
_cell.length_a   1.000
_cell.length_b   1.000
_cell.length_c   1.000
_cell.angle_alpha   90.00
_cell.angle_beta   90.00
_cell.angle_gamma   90.00
#
_symmetry.space_group_name_H-M   'P 1'
#
loop_
_entity.id
_entity.type
_entity.pdbx_description
1 polymer ?
#
loop_
_entity_poly.entity_id
_entity_poly.type
_entity_poly.pdbx_seq_one_letter_code
_entity_poly.pdbx_strand_id
1 'polypeptide(L)'
;ANVTGAKSKQTIRGWVDQTYTTYDALLSLYFAIFEYIAWNIFQGNLTAAGYNETTINANYTNTYDAWYGLSAEWWFTDGEFEETPNNILSPIIIMKDPSDFNSILDDCNAIIEDILNDPTIDINLKFLLSNKTADEFLWQLSFKGLAIAEPHGNYLESLVNELECENASVSGSTLIIERYGLTNYTVEISYGEKGMMSSFTVKDISGTIIYQITSSNSEWLFYLILIIVAASAVAIVTFLIIRKKRLHR
;
A
#
# COMPACT_ATOMS: atom_id res chain seq x y z
N ALA A 1 -20.94 -0.30 15.22
CA ALA A 1 -19.70 -0.14 14.45
C ALA A 1 -19.40 -1.47 13.76
N ASN A 2 -19.17 -1.46 12.44
CA ASN A 2 -18.70 -2.64 11.73
C ASN A 2 -17.18 -2.69 11.85
N VAL A 3 -16.70 -3.38 12.89
CA VAL A 3 -15.27 -3.65 13.05
C VAL A 3 -14.98 -4.92 12.26
N THR A 4 -14.22 -4.77 11.18
CA THR A 4 -13.70 -5.92 10.43
C THR A 4 -12.32 -6.23 11.00
N GLY A 5 -12.04 -7.51 11.28
CA GLY A 5 -10.71 -7.94 11.69
C GLY A 5 -9.67 -7.71 10.58
N ALA A 6 -8.49 -8.32 10.71
CA ALA A 6 -7.50 -8.26 9.65
C ALA A 6 -8.10 -8.73 8.30
N LYS A 7 -7.73 -8.09 7.19
CA LYS A 7 -8.23 -8.42 5.84
C LYS A 7 -7.35 -9.45 5.12
N SER A 8 -6.05 -9.39 5.39
CA SER A 8 -5.05 -10.23 4.78
C SER A 8 -3.84 -10.39 5.71
N LYS A 9 -3.06 -11.43 5.45
CA LYS A 9 -1.70 -11.59 5.98
C LYS A 9 -0.73 -11.30 4.86
N GLN A 10 0.23 -10.41 5.11
CA GLN A 10 1.35 -10.15 4.20
C GLN A 10 2.66 -10.57 4.84
N THR A 11 3.57 -11.13 4.05
CA THR A 11 4.91 -11.51 4.47
C THR A 11 5.92 -10.97 3.48
N ILE A 12 6.80 -10.07 3.95
CA ILE A 12 7.85 -9.48 3.15
C ILE A 12 8.92 -10.54 2.88
N ARG A 13 9.26 -10.71 1.61
CA ARG A 13 10.25 -11.68 1.11
C ARG A 13 11.64 -11.06 0.96
N GLY A 14 11.70 -9.77 0.68
CA GLY A 14 12.96 -9.05 0.52
C GLY A 14 12.73 -7.63 -0.03
N TRP A 15 13.82 -6.87 -0.02
CA TRP A 15 13.89 -5.50 -0.51
C TRP A 15 15.05 -5.38 -1.51
N VAL A 16 14.86 -4.55 -2.52
CA VAL A 16 15.91 -4.12 -3.44
C VAL A 16 15.79 -2.61 -3.65
N ASP A 17 16.92 -1.97 -3.91
CA ASP A 17 16.92 -0.61 -4.44
C ASP A 17 16.45 -0.65 -5.89
N GLN A 18 15.54 0.26 -6.24
CA GLN A 18 15.03 0.38 -7.59
C GLN A 18 14.89 1.86 -7.94
N THR A 19 15.21 2.18 -9.18
CA THR A 19 14.95 3.50 -9.76
C THR A 19 13.72 3.37 -10.66
N TYR A 20 12.74 4.24 -10.43
CA TYR A 20 11.50 4.33 -11.19
C TYR A 20 11.62 5.45 -12.21
N THR A 21 11.13 5.22 -13.43
CA THR A 21 10.92 6.30 -14.38
C THR A 21 9.51 6.90 -14.23
N THR A 22 9.23 8.02 -14.89
CA THR A 22 7.88 8.59 -14.97
C THR A 22 6.85 7.57 -15.50
N TYR A 23 7.20 6.77 -16.52
CA TYR A 23 6.32 5.72 -17.02
C TYR A 23 6.01 4.66 -15.95
N ASP A 24 7.00 4.22 -15.17
CA ASP A 24 6.79 3.26 -14.08
C ASP A 24 5.87 3.84 -13.00
N ALA A 25 6.10 5.11 -12.61
CA ALA A 25 5.30 5.81 -11.62
C ALA A 25 3.85 6.01 -12.08
N LEU A 26 3.65 6.34 -13.37
CA LEU A 26 2.33 6.47 -13.99
C LEU A 26 1.50 5.19 -13.81
N LEU A 27 2.10 4.03 -14.12
CA LEU A 27 1.40 2.75 -14.08
C LEU A 27 1.24 2.20 -12.67
N SER A 28 2.27 2.32 -11.83
CA SER A 28 2.31 1.68 -10.51
C SER A 28 1.68 2.53 -9.41
N LEU A 29 1.82 3.85 -9.47
CA LEU A 29 1.41 4.79 -8.41
C LEU A 29 0.21 5.64 -8.84
N TYR A 30 0.27 6.26 -10.02
CA TYR A 30 -0.70 7.27 -10.46
C TYR A 30 -2.05 6.73 -10.94
N PHE A 31 -2.13 5.59 -11.62
CA PHE A 31 -3.43 5.09 -12.07
C PHE A 31 -4.23 4.32 -11.02
N ALA A 32 -5.49 4.67 -10.82
CA ALA A 32 -6.44 3.84 -10.11
C ALA A 32 -6.60 2.49 -10.84
N ILE A 33 -7.13 1.46 -10.15
CA ILE A 33 -7.25 0.11 -10.73
C ILE A 33 -7.98 0.14 -12.08
N PHE A 34 -9.08 0.89 -12.18
CA PHE A 34 -9.84 0.99 -13.42
C PHE A 34 -9.08 1.72 -14.54
N GLU A 35 -8.36 2.79 -14.22
CA GLU A 35 -7.52 3.53 -15.16
C GLU A 35 -6.37 2.64 -15.66
N TYR A 36 -5.74 1.87 -14.76
CA TYR A 36 -4.70 0.92 -15.12
C TYR A 36 -5.24 -0.17 -16.05
N ILE A 37 -6.43 -0.71 -15.77
CA ILE A 37 -7.08 -1.68 -16.65
C ILE A 37 -7.37 -1.04 -18.02
N ALA A 38 -7.90 0.18 -18.04
CA ALA A 38 -8.17 0.92 -19.27
C ALA A 38 -6.88 1.12 -20.08
N TRP A 39 -5.80 1.57 -19.44
CA TRP A 39 -4.49 1.71 -20.06
C TRP A 39 -4.04 0.42 -20.75
N ASN A 40 -4.14 -0.72 -20.06
CA ASN A 40 -3.75 -2.01 -20.61
C ASN A 40 -4.64 -2.45 -21.79
N ILE A 41 -5.95 -2.21 -21.73
CA ILE A 41 -6.88 -2.54 -22.83
C ILE A 41 -6.57 -1.71 -24.08
N PHE A 42 -6.25 -0.42 -23.90
CA PHE A 42 -6.00 0.52 -25.00
C PHE A 42 -4.52 0.74 -25.30
N GLN A 43 -3.63 -0.10 -24.77
CA GLN A 43 -2.18 0.09 -24.87
C GLN A 43 -1.70 0.19 -26.33
N GLY A 44 -2.30 -0.57 -27.24
CA GLY A 44 -1.98 -0.50 -28.66
C GLY A 44 -2.29 0.87 -29.28
N ASN A 45 -3.42 1.48 -28.91
CA ASN A 45 -3.81 2.82 -29.37
C ASN A 45 -2.87 3.89 -28.81
N LEU A 46 -2.60 3.83 -27.51
CA LEU A 46 -1.67 4.74 -26.83
C LEU A 46 -0.26 4.65 -27.44
N THR A 47 0.24 3.43 -27.66
CA THR A 47 1.56 3.21 -28.28
C THR A 47 1.61 3.75 -29.71
N ALA A 48 0.56 3.52 -30.51
CA ALA A 48 0.47 4.01 -31.88
C ALA A 48 0.39 5.55 -31.94
N ALA A 49 -0.23 6.17 -30.94
CA ALA A 49 -0.26 7.63 -30.75
C ALA A 49 1.03 8.20 -30.12
N GLY A 50 1.99 7.35 -29.77
CA GLY A 50 3.29 7.77 -29.24
C GLY A 50 3.40 7.75 -27.71
N TYR A 51 2.34 7.41 -26.97
CA TYR A 51 2.34 7.26 -25.52
C TYR A 51 2.80 5.86 -25.09
N ASN A 52 4.07 5.58 -25.33
CA ASN A 52 4.74 4.37 -24.86
C ASN A 52 5.88 4.74 -23.91
N GLU A 53 6.42 3.74 -23.22
CA GLU A 53 7.50 3.89 -22.24
C GLU A 53 8.70 4.68 -22.77
N THR A 54 9.17 4.38 -23.99
CA THR A 54 10.34 5.05 -24.57
C THR A 54 10.09 6.54 -24.78
N THR A 55 8.95 6.91 -25.36
CA THR A 55 8.62 8.32 -25.61
C THR A 55 8.35 9.07 -24.31
N ILE A 56 7.58 8.48 -23.39
CA ILE A 56 7.25 9.11 -22.11
C ILE A 56 8.53 9.38 -21.32
N ASN A 57 9.40 8.38 -21.15
CA ASN A 57 10.66 8.55 -20.41
C ASN A 57 11.66 9.49 -21.12
N ALA A 58 11.53 9.71 -22.43
CA ALA A 58 12.35 10.68 -23.16
C ALA A 58 11.86 12.12 -22.96
N ASN A 59 10.55 12.34 -22.81
CA ASN A 59 9.95 13.65 -22.61
C ASN A 59 9.88 14.06 -21.13
N TYR A 60 9.75 13.09 -20.24
CA TYR A 60 9.72 13.24 -18.79
C TYR A 60 10.89 12.45 -18.22
N THR A 61 12.02 13.14 -18.06
CA THR A 61 13.32 12.50 -17.76
C THR A 61 13.57 12.29 -16.27
N ASN A 62 12.58 12.60 -15.43
CA ASN A 62 12.71 12.41 -13.99
C ASN A 62 12.83 10.93 -13.66
N THR A 63 13.71 10.64 -12.71
CA THR A 63 13.90 9.30 -12.17
C THR A 63 13.84 9.39 -10.67
N TYR A 64 13.16 8.43 -10.05
CA TYR A 64 12.83 8.47 -8.64
C TYR A 64 13.38 7.22 -7.95
N ASP A 65 14.16 7.40 -6.91
CA ASP A 65 14.73 6.28 -6.18
C ASP A 65 13.72 5.75 -5.16
N ALA A 66 13.53 4.43 -5.15
CA ALA A 66 12.60 3.76 -4.27
C ALA A 66 13.24 2.51 -3.66
N TRP A 67 12.73 2.12 -2.49
CA TRP A 67 12.85 0.76 -1.99
C TRP A 67 11.69 -0.06 -2.54
N TYR A 68 12.02 -1.09 -3.32
CA TYR A 68 11.06 -2.04 -3.84
C TYR A 68 11.07 -3.31 -3.01
N GLY A 69 9.94 -3.56 -2.34
CA GLY A 69 9.69 -4.74 -1.54
C GLY A 69 8.86 -5.75 -2.32
N LEU A 70 9.21 -7.03 -2.20
CA LEU A 70 8.35 -8.11 -2.65
C LEU A 70 7.69 -8.76 -1.44
N SER A 71 6.37 -8.90 -1.48
CA SER A 71 5.63 -9.61 -0.44
C SER A 71 4.76 -10.72 -1.01
N ALA A 72 4.50 -11.72 -0.16
CA ALA A 72 3.45 -12.72 -0.39
C ALA A 72 2.22 -12.34 0.45
N GLU A 73 1.04 -12.44 -0.15
CA GLU A 73 -0.23 -12.07 0.46
C GLU A 73 -1.21 -13.25 0.49
N TRP A 74 -1.85 -13.44 1.65
CA TRP A 74 -2.98 -14.33 1.87
C TRP A 74 -4.20 -13.50 2.22
N TRP A 75 -5.29 -13.65 1.47
CA TRP A 75 -6.55 -13.00 1.76
C TRP A 75 -7.35 -13.86 2.72
N PHE A 76 -7.88 -13.22 3.77
CA PHE A 76 -8.78 -13.93 4.66
C PHE A 76 -10.17 -14.01 4.01
N THR A 77 -10.68 -15.22 3.94
CA THR A 77 -12.03 -15.53 3.44
C THR A 77 -12.77 -16.35 4.49
N ASP A 78 -14.05 -16.62 4.26
CA ASP A 78 -14.84 -17.50 5.14
C ASP A 78 -14.46 -19.00 5.01
N GLY A 79 -13.53 -19.33 4.10
CA GLY A 79 -13.05 -20.70 3.86
C GLY A 79 -11.86 -21.11 4.74
N GLU A 80 -11.33 -22.31 4.49
CA GLU A 80 -10.10 -22.78 5.14
C GLU A 80 -8.91 -21.91 4.75
N PHE A 81 -7.96 -21.73 5.68
CA PHE A 81 -6.74 -20.99 5.42
C PHE A 81 -5.80 -21.83 4.55
N GLU A 82 -5.54 -21.38 3.31
CA GLU A 82 -4.61 -22.03 2.41
C GLU A 82 -3.15 -21.78 2.83
N GLU A 83 -2.31 -22.82 2.76
CA GLU A 83 -0.87 -22.67 3.04
C GLU A 83 -0.16 -21.83 1.98
N THR A 84 -0.62 -21.90 0.74
CA THR A 84 -0.08 -21.13 -0.39
C THR A 84 -0.68 -19.72 -0.43
N PRO A 85 0.12 -18.68 -0.68
CA PRO A 85 -0.39 -17.31 -0.78
C PRO A 85 -1.26 -17.13 -2.02
N ASN A 86 -2.30 -16.29 -1.90
CA ASN A 86 -3.13 -15.86 -3.03
C ASN A 86 -2.32 -15.05 -4.03
N ASN A 87 -1.37 -14.26 -3.55
CA ASN A 87 -0.43 -13.52 -4.41
C ASN A 87 1.01 -13.69 -3.91
N ILE A 88 1.88 -14.23 -4.76
CA ILE A 88 3.31 -14.42 -4.47
C ILE A 88 4.19 -13.19 -4.77
N LEU A 89 3.64 -12.21 -5.48
CA LEU A 89 4.28 -11.02 -6.01
C LEU A 89 3.38 -9.80 -5.76
N SER A 90 3.24 -9.43 -4.49
CA SER A 90 2.60 -8.18 -4.10
C SER A 90 3.68 -7.11 -3.88
N PRO A 91 3.83 -6.13 -4.80
CA PRO A 91 4.87 -5.13 -4.70
C PRO A 91 4.57 -4.14 -3.57
N ILE A 92 5.62 -3.73 -2.86
CA ILE A 92 5.60 -2.66 -1.88
C ILE A 92 6.58 -1.60 -2.40
N ILE A 93 6.12 -0.37 -2.54
CA ILE A 93 6.92 0.74 -3.06
C ILE A 93 7.02 1.78 -1.95
N ILE A 94 8.24 2.14 -1.59
CA ILE A 94 8.53 3.24 -0.67
C ILE A 94 9.50 4.17 -1.41
N MET A 95 9.04 5.37 -1.76
CA MET A 95 9.91 6.40 -2.33
C MET A 95 10.97 6.80 -1.30
N LYS A 96 12.21 6.99 -1.72
CA LYS A 96 13.26 7.41 -0.79
C LYS A 96 13.10 8.87 -0.39
N ASP A 97 12.67 9.70 -1.35
CA ASP A 97 12.35 11.10 -1.13
C ASP A 97 10.83 11.31 -1.28
N PRO A 98 10.09 11.67 -0.22
CA PRO A 98 8.67 11.98 -0.32
C PRO A 98 8.33 13.12 -1.29
N SER A 99 9.27 14.05 -1.55
CA SER A 99 9.03 15.16 -2.48
C SER A 99 8.91 14.68 -3.95
N ASP A 100 9.44 13.49 -4.27
CA ASP A 100 9.31 12.87 -5.59
C ASP A 100 7.83 12.67 -5.97
N PHE A 101 6.93 12.47 -4.99
CA PHE A 101 5.51 12.32 -5.27
C PHE A 101 4.89 13.55 -5.92
N ASN A 102 5.37 14.75 -5.62
CA ASN A 102 4.88 15.97 -6.27
C ASN A 102 5.29 16.02 -7.75
N SER A 103 6.56 15.71 -8.03
CA SER A 103 7.04 15.61 -9.42
C SER A 103 6.32 14.51 -10.21
N ILE A 104 6.04 13.36 -9.58
CA ILE A 104 5.25 12.28 -10.18
C ILE A 104 3.84 12.78 -10.51
N LEU A 105 3.18 13.48 -9.58
CA LEU A 105 1.83 14.01 -9.79
C LEU A 105 1.79 14.99 -10.97
N ASP A 106 2.71 15.95 -11.01
CA ASP A 106 2.79 16.96 -12.06
C ASP A 106 3.08 16.34 -13.43
N ASP A 107 4.09 15.48 -13.52
CA ASP A 107 4.46 14.81 -14.77
C ASP A 107 3.31 13.93 -15.28
N CYS A 108 2.66 13.17 -14.39
CA CYS A 108 1.54 12.31 -14.77
C CYS A 108 0.32 13.14 -15.21
N ASN A 109 -0.03 14.22 -14.50
CA ASN A 109 -1.11 15.11 -14.90
C ASN A 109 -0.85 15.74 -16.28
N ALA A 110 0.39 16.13 -16.58
CA ALA A 110 0.76 16.65 -17.89
C ALA A 110 0.60 15.59 -18.99
N ILE A 111 1.05 14.35 -18.74
CA ILE A 111 0.86 13.23 -19.69
C ILE A 111 -0.63 12.99 -19.96
N ILE A 112 -1.46 12.99 -18.92
CA ILE A 112 -2.90 12.76 -19.07
C ILE A 112 -3.55 13.91 -19.83
N GLU A 113 -3.18 15.16 -19.55
CA GLU A 113 -3.67 16.31 -20.32
C GLU A 113 -3.31 16.20 -21.81
N ASP A 114 -2.09 15.79 -22.14
CA ASP A 114 -1.70 15.54 -23.53
C ASP A 114 -2.57 14.46 -24.19
N ILE A 115 -2.79 13.33 -23.52
CA ILE A 115 -3.64 12.24 -24.03
C ILE A 115 -5.09 12.70 -24.23
N LEU A 116 -5.63 13.48 -23.29
CA LEU A 116 -6.99 14.01 -23.36
C LEU A 116 -7.15 15.01 -24.52
N ASN A 117 -6.09 15.73 -24.87
CA ASN A 117 -6.09 16.70 -25.97
C ASN A 117 -5.73 16.10 -27.33
N ASP A 118 -5.14 14.91 -27.39
CA ASP A 118 -4.73 14.28 -28.66
C ASP A 118 -5.94 13.78 -29.48
N PRO A 119 -6.20 14.30 -30.69
CA PRO A 119 -7.35 13.93 -31.50
C PRO A 119 -7.31 12.49 -32.04
N THR A 120 -6.16 11.81 -31.98
CA THR A 120 -5.97 10.43 -32.45
C THR A 120 -6.39 9.39 -31.41
N ILE A 121 -6.54 9.80 -30.15
CA ILE A 121 -6.93 8.94 -29.04
C ILE A 121 -8.44 8.68 -29.05
N ASP A 122 -8.82 7.41 -28.88
CA ASP A 122 -10.23 6.98 -28.76
C ASP A 122 -10.95 7.72 -27.63
N ILE A 123 -12.10 8.30 -27.95
CA ILE A 123 -12.92 9.05 -27.00
C ILE A 123 -13.32 8.21 -25.77
N ASN A 124 -13.49 6.90 -25.94
CA ASN A 124 -13.80 5.99 -24.82
C ASN A 124 -12.67 5.92 -23.80
N LEU A 125 -11.41 5.98 -24.26
CA LEU A 125 -10.26 6.03 -23.35
C LEU A 125 -10.22 7.36 -22.61
N LYS A 126 -10.50 8.47 -23.29
CA LYS A 126 -10.50 9.80 -22.67
C LYS A 126 -11.52 9.92 -21.54
N PHE A 127 -12.68 9.28 -21.67
CA PHE A 127 -13.68 9.24 -20.60
C PHE A 127 -13.24 8.45 -19.36
N LEU A 128 -12.22 7.60 -19.48
CA LEU A 128 -11.72 6.74 -18.40
C LEU A 128 -10.49 7.29 -17.70
N LEU A 129 -9.89 8.36 -18.21
CA LEU A 129 -8.71 9.00 -17.65
C LEU A 129 -9.07 10.37 -17.08
N SER A 130 -8.46 10.72 -15.95
CA SER A 130 -8.56 12.07 -15.41
C SER A 130 -7.27 12.50 -14.74
N ASN A 131 -7.05 13.81 -14.74
CA ASN A 131 -6.07 14.43 -13.85
C ASN A 131 -6.50 14.23 -12.39
N LYS A 132 -5.53 14.28 -11.47
CA LYS A 132 -5.75 14.13 -10.04
C LYS A 132 -5.29 15.37 -9.31
N THR A 133 -6.06 15.77 -8.29
CA THR A 133 -5.57 16.69 -7.27
C THR A 133 -4.59 15.98 -6.33
N ALA A 134 -3.84 16.76 -5.53
CA ALA A 134 -2.98 16.24 -4.48
C ALA A 134 -3.71 15.29 -3.51
N ASP A 135 -4.88 15.70 -3.02
CA ASP A 135 -5.71 14.88 -2.12
C ASP A 135 -6.21 13.59 -2.79
N GLU A 136 -6.57 13.64 -4.08
CA GLU A 136 -6.99 12.46 -4.83
C GLU A 136 -5.85 11.48 -5.06
N PHE A 137 -4.66 11.99 -5.36
CA PHE A 137 -3.46 11.19 -5.54
C PHE A 137 -3.02 10.53 -4.23
N LEU A 138 -2.95 11.29 -3.14
CA LEU A 138 -2.64 10.76 -1.80
C LEU A 138 -3.65 9.70 -1.35
N TRP A 139 -4.93 9.93 -1.61
CA TRP A 139 -5.99 8.97 -1.33
C TRP A 139 -5.80 7.67 -2.10
N GLN A 140 -5.43 7.77 -3.37
CA GLN A 140 -5.15 6.59 -4.18
C GLN A 140 -3.92 5.83 -3.70
N LEU A 141 -2.82 6.52 -3.38
CA LEU A 141 -1.63 5.90 -2.81
C LEU A 141 -2.01 5.12 -1.55
N SER A 142 -2.79 5.74 -0.66
CA SER A 142 -3.29 5.12 0.57
C SER A 142 -4.07 3.83 0.30
N PHE A 143 -4.96 3.84 -0.69
CA PHE A 143 -5.72 2.65 -1.08
C PHE A 143 -4.88 1.55 -1.73
N LYS A 144 -3.84 1.93 -2.47
CA LYS A 144 -2.86 0.99 -3.04
C LYS A 144 -1.91 0.40 -2.01
N GLY A 145 -2.06 0.78 -0.74
CA GLY A 145 -1.21 0.30 0.35
C GLY A 145 0.10 1.05 0.43
N LEU A 146 0.04 2.40 0.35
CA LEU A 146 1.15 3.30 0.65
C LEU A 146 1.95 2.74 1.83
N ALA A 147 3.25 2.57 1.62
CA ALA A 147 4.21 2.22 2.64
C ALA A 147 5.15 3.40 2.84
N ILE A 148 5.66 3.56 4.06
CA ILE A 148 6.41 4.75 4.46
C ILE A 148 7.73 4.37 5.13
N ALA A 149 8.74 5.22 5.02
CA ALA A 149 10.03 5.00 5.66
C ALA A 149 10.11 5.65 7.05
N GLU A 150 11.04 5.16 7.87
CA GLU A 150 11.39 5.84 9.11
C GLU A 150 12.17 7.14 8.83
N PRO A 151 11.97 8.21 9.63
CA PRO A 151 10.96 8.37 10.67
C PRO A 151 9.55 8.59 10.11
N HIS A 152 8.59 7.73 10.45
CA HIS A 152 7.27 7.66 9.82
C HIS A 152 6.51 8.99 9.79
N GLY A 153 6.52 9.75 10.90
CA GLY A 153 5.82 11.03 10.96
C GLY A 153 6.43 12.08 10.05
N ASN A 154 7.76 12.20 10.05
CA ASN A 154 8.46 13.12 9.15
C ASN A 154 8.24 12.75 7.68
N TYR A 155 8.26 11.45 7.36
CA TYR A 155 8.01 10.98 6.00
C TYR A 155 6.59 11.37 5.53
N LEU A 156 5.58 11.13 6.37
CA LEU A 156 4.20 11.51 6.06
C LEU A 156 4.01 13.03 5.98
N GLU A 157 4.62 13.79 6.90
CA GLU A 157 4.55 15.25 6.90
C GLU A 157 5.18 15.82 5.63
N SER A 158 6.36 15.33 5.23
CA SER A 158 6.97 15.71 3.96
C SER A 158 6.07 15.36 2.79
N LEU A 159 5.51 14.15 2.73
CA LEU A 159 4.59 13.77 1.66
C LEU A 159 3.38 14.71 1.55
N VAL A 160 2.70 14.99 2.67
CA VAL A 160 1.50 15.83 2.71
C VAL A 160 1.81 17.28 2.36
N ASN A 161 2.93 17.82 2.87
CA ASN A 161 3.33 19.19 2.64
C ASN A 161 3.82 19.43 1.20
N GLU A 162 4.64 18.53 0.66
CA GLU A 162 5.19 18.65 -0.70
C GLU A 162 4.13 18.47 -1.77
N LEU A 163 3.12 17.62 -1.53
CA LEU A 163 1.94 17.53 -2.39
C LEU A 163 0.98 18.72 -2.22
N GLU A 164 1.16 19.55 -1.20
CA GLU A 164 0.25 20.65 -0.86
C GLU A 164 -1.21 20.17 -0.64
N CYS A 165 -1.40 19.03 0.05
CA CYS A 165 -2.74 18.50 0.31
C CYS A 165 -3.57 19.44 1.20
N GLU A 166 -4.80 19.75 0.80
CA GLU A 166 -5.70 20.64 1.56
C GLU A 166 -6.50 19.88 2.62
N ASN A 167 -6.79 18.61 2.36
CA ASN A 167 -7.71 17.80 3.17
C ASN A 167 -6.98 16.66 3.89
N ALA A 168 -5.66 16.74 4.02
CA ALA A 168 -4.84 15.77 4.72
C ALA A 168 -3.99 16.42 5.83
N SER A 169 -3.78 15.69 6.91
CA SER A 169 -2.89 16.08 8.00
C SER A 169 -2.22 14.86 8.62
N VAL A 170 -1.18 15.09 9.41
CA VAL A 170 -0.37 14.03 10.02
C VAL A 170 -0.34 14.19 11.54
N SER A 171 -0.46 13.07 12.24
CA SER A 171 -0.31 12.99 13.70
C SER A 171 0.52 11.77 14.07
N GLY A 172 1.81 11.99 14.35
CA GLY A 172 2.75 10.90 14.59
C GLY A 172 2.87 10.00 13.36
N SER A 173 2.65 8.70 13.51
CA SER A 173 2.63 7.74 12.38
C SER A 173 1.23 7.51 11.82
N THR A 174 0.32 8.49 11.92
CA THR A 174 -1.04 8.40 11.40
C THR A 174 -1.29 9.50 10.38
N LEU A 175 -1.74 9.10 9.20
CA LEU A 175 -2.27 9.99 8.16
C LEU A 175 -3.78 10.17 8.37
N ILE A 176 -4.24 11.42 8.40
CA ILE A 176 -5.64 11.79 8.61
C ILE A 176 -6.13 12.47 7.34
N ILE A 177 -7.19 11.95 6.72
CA ILE A 177 -7.74 12.45 5.47
C ILE A 177 -9.23 12.78 5.67
N GLU A 178 -9.60 14.02 5.39
CA GLU A 178 -10.99 14.46 5.37
C GLU A 178 -11.61 14.15 4.00
N ARG A 179 -12.79 13.55 3.99
CA ARG A 179 -13.46 13.12 2.77
C ARG A 179 -14.94 13.49 2.77
N TYR A 180 -15.47 13.62 1.56
CA TYR A 180 -16.88 13.86 1.30
C TYR A 180 -17.51 12.64 0.62
N GLY A 181 -18.70 12.25 1.08
CA GLY A 181 -19.55 11.24 0.45
C GLY A 181 -21.00 11.68 0.53
N LEU A 182 -21.89 10.81 1.03
CA LEU A 182 -23.24 11.26 1.44
C LEU A 182 -23.19 12.24 2.61
N THR A 183 -22.19 12.07 3.48
CA THR A 183 -21.83 12.97 4.58
C THR A 183 -20.32 13.12 4.62
N ASN A 184 -19.81 14.14 5.31
CA ASN A 184 -18.39 14.24 5.58
C ASN A 184 -17.96 13.09 6.50
N TYR A 185 -16.74 12.61 6.32
CA TYR A 185 -16.14 11.60 7.17
C TYR A 185 -14.62 11.76 7.19
N THR A 186 -14.01 11.34 8.30
CA THR A 186 -12.56 11.39 8.50
C THR A 186 -12.02 9.98 8.39
N VAL A 187 -10.91 9.81 7.67
CA VAL A 187 -10.19 8.55 7.55
C VAL A 187 -8.84 8.68 8.25
N GLU A 188 -8.58 7.81 9.22
CA GLU A 188 -7.31 7.70 9.92
C GLU A 188 -6.60 6.41 9.51
N ILE A 189 -5.41 6.56 8.94
CA ILE A 189 -4.56 5.48 8.49
C ILE A 189 -3.32 5.48 9.36
N SER A 190 -3.23 4.53 10.29
CA SER A 190 -2.05 4.38 11.14
C SER A 190 -1.06 3.44 10.51
N TYR A 191 0.22 3.74 10.70
CA TYR A 191 1.34 2.94 10.23
C TYR A 191 2.07 2.30 11.40
N GLY A 192 2.41 1.02 11.25
CA GLY A 192 3.13 0.24 12.26
C GLY A 192 4.65 0.45 12.19
N GLU A 193 5.40 -0.28 13.02
CA GLU A 193 6.87 -0.17 13.11
C GLU A 193 7.63 -0.47 11.81
N LYS A 194 7.02 -1.21 10.88
CA LYS A 194 7.63 -1.53 9.57
C LYS A 194 7.20 -0.58 8.45
N GLY A 195 6.55 0.54 8.77
CA GLY A 195 6.07 1.49 7.78
C GLY A 195 4.89 1.02 6.93
N MET A 196 4.29 -0.11 7.30
CA MET A 196 3.08 -0.66 6.66
C MET A 196 1.83 -0.23 7.41
N MET A 197 0.71 -0.13 6.69
CA MET A 197 -0.59 0.19 7.27
C MET A 197 -0.96 -0.80 8.39
N SER A 198 -1.10 -0.28 9.60
CA SER A 198 -1.46 -1.04 10.79
C SER A 198 -2.95 -0.94 11.11
N SER A 199 -3.59 0.19 10.79
CA SER A 199 -5.04 0.33 10.91
C SER A 199 -5.60 1.32 9.88
N PHE A 200 -6.86 1.11 9.53
CA PHE A 200 -7.65 1.99 8.67
C PHE A 200 -9.00 2.22 9.37
N THR A 201 -9.23 3.43 9.86
CA THR A 201 -10.39 3.79 10.68
C THR A 201 -11.18 4.89 9.99
N VAL A 202 -12.48 4.72 9.83
CA VAL A 202 -13.39 5.70 9.26
C VAL A 202 -14.33 6.20 10.35
N LYS A 203 -14.39 7.52 10.51
CA LYS A 203 -15.21 8.21 11.50
C LYS A 203 -16.22 9.11 10.81
N ASP A 204 -17.44 9.17 11.34
CA ASP A 204 -18.42 10.17 10.92
C ASP A 204 -18.08 11.57 11.45
N ILE A 205 -18.88 12.57 11.08
CA ILE A 205 -18.74 13.97 11.54
C ILE A 205 -18.77 14.16 13.06
N SER A 206 -19.32 13.19 13.81
CA SER A 206 -19.38 13.23 15.27
C SER A 206 -18.18 12.53 15.92
N GLY A 207 -17.23 12.05 15.12
CA GLY A 207 -16.09 11.27 15.57
C GLY A 207 -16.41 9.80 15.86
N THR A 208 -17.61 9.32 15.51
CA THR A 208 -18.01 7.94 15.77
C THR A 208 -17.41 7.02 14.73
N ILE A 209 -16.73 5.96 15.16
CA ILE A 209 -16.16 4.95 14.26
C ILE A 209 -17.29 4.17 13.59
N ILE A 210 -17.42 4.36 12.27
CA ILE A 210 -18.41 3.66 11.45
C ILE A 210 -17.81 2.41 10.79
N TYR A 211 -16.52 2.43 10.49
CA TYR A 211 -15.78 1.31 9.90
C TYR A 211 -14.35 1.29 10.41
N GLN A 212 -13.82 0.09 10.65
CA GLN A 212 -12.43 -0.08 11.07
C GLN A 212 -11.86 -1.40 10.56
N ILE A 213 -10.62 -1.34 10.08
CA ILE A 213 -9.74 -2.48 9.82
C ILE A 213 -8.54 -2.33 10.72
N THR A 214 -8.17 -3.39 11.44
CA THR A 214 -6.93 -3.45 12.21
C THR A 214 -6.07 -4.62 11.75
N SER A 215 -4.78 -4.36 11.59
CA SER A 215 -3.78 -5.42 11.49
C SER A 215 -3.40 -5.87 12.91
N SER A 216 -3.21 -7.17 13.09
CA SER A 216 -2.55 -7.71 14.27
C SER A 216 -1.14 -8.12 13.88
N ASN A 217 -0.14 -7.46 14.47
CA ASN A 217 1.25 -7.85 14.24
C ASN A 217 1.50 -9.19 14.96
N SER A 218 1.88 -10.22 14.19
CA SER A 218 1.95 -11.60 14.67
C SER A 218 3.24 -11.95 15.41
N GLU A 219 4.17 -10.99 15.61
CA GLU A 219 5.42 -11.27 16.33
C GLU A 219 5.15 -11.83 17.73
N TRP A 220 4.15 -11.29 18.43
CA TRP A 220 3.70 -11.85 19.72
C TRP A 220 3.19 -13.29 19.60
N LEU A 221 2.47 -13.62 18.52
CA LEU A 221 1.99 -14.98 18.26
C LEU A 221 3.15 -15.94 18.01
N PHE A 222 4.20 -15.51 17.31
CA PHE A 222 5.42 -16.31 17.14
C PHE A 222 6.09 -16.61 18.48
N TYR A 223 6.28 -15.60 19.33
CA TYR A 223 6.85 -15.80 20.67
C TYR A 223 5.97 -16.69 21.55
N LEU A 224 4.64 -16.56 21.46
CA LEU A 224 3.70 -17.44 22.14
C LEU A 224 3.86 -18.90 21.71
N ILE A 225 3.93 -19.17 20.40
CA ILE A 225 4.15 -20.52 19.86
C ILE A 225 5.50 -21.07 20.34
N LEU A 226 6.55 -20.26 20.29
CA LEU A 226 7.89 -20.65 20.75
C LEU A 226 7.89 -21.05 22.23
N ILE A 227 7.21 -20.28 23.09
CA ILE A 227 7.06 -20.56 24.52
C ILE A 227 6.30 -21.88 24.73
N ILE A 228 5.21 -22.10 24.00
CA ILE A 228 4.42 -23.35 24.10
C ILE A 228 5.29 -24.55 23.72
N VAL A 229 6.02 -24.48 22.60
CA VAL A 229 6.92 -25.56 22.16
C VAL A 229 8.02 -25.84 23.19
N ALA A 230 8.65 -24.78 23.73
CA ALA A 230 9.67 -24.92 24.76
C ALA A 230 9.11 -25.57 26.04
N ALA A 231 7.93 -25.14 26.50
CA ALA A 231 7.27 -25.71 27.67
C ALA A 231 6.91 -27.19 27.46
N SER A 232 6.40 -27.56 26.29
CA SER A 232 6.12 -28.95 25.93
C SER A 232 7.39 -29.82 25.93
N ALA A 233 8.50 -29.31 25.39
CA ALA A 233 9.78 -30.03 25.39
C ALA A 233 10.28 -30.29 26.83
N VAL A 234 10.22 -29.27 27.70
CA VAL A 234 10.60 -29.41 29.11
C VAL A 234 9.70 -30.41 29.84
N ALA A 235 8.39 -30.37 29.60
CA ALA A 235 7.45 -31.33 30.19
C ALA A 235 7.77 -32.78 29.80
N ILE A 236 8.07 -33.02 28.52
CA ILE A 236 8.45 -34.35 28.01
C ILE A 236 9.75 -34.84 28.66
N VAL A 237 10.79 -34.01 28.71
CA VAL A 237 12.07 -34.37 29.32
C VAL A 237 11.89 -34.68 30.81
N THR A 238 11.13 -33.85 31.52
CA THR A 238 10.85 -34.03 32.95
C THR A 238 10.08 -35.34 33.20
N PHE A 239 9.06 -35.62 32.38
CA PHE A 239 8.31 -36.87 32.43
C PHE A 239 9.20 -38.10 32.19
N LEU A 240 10.08 -38.05 31.18
CA LEU A 240 11.02 -39.15 30.90
C LEU A 240 11.99 -39.41 32.05
N ILE A 241 12.52 -38.35 32.69
CA ILE A 241 13.41 -38.47 33.85
C ILE A 241 12.68 -39.10 35.04
N ILE A 242 11.46 -38.63 35.35
CA ILE A 242 10.64 -39.17 36.44
C ILE A 242 10.28 -40.65 36.18
N ARG A 243 9.88 -40.98 34.94
CA ARG A 243 9.57 -42.36 34.53
C ARG A 243 10.80 -43.27 34.65
N LYS A 244 11.98 -42.83 34.22
CA LYS A 244 13.24 -43.58 34.36
C LYS A 244 13.59 -43.80 35.84
N LYS A 245 13.43 -42.80 36.70
CA LYS A 245 13.65 -42.94 38.16
C LYS A 245 12.67 -43.91 38.82
N ARG A 246 11.42 -44.00 38.35
CA ARG A 246 10.43 -44.97 38.86
C ARG A 246 10.66 -46.40 38.37
N LEU A 247 11.28 -46.61 37.20
CA LEU A 247 11.59 -47.93 36.65
C LEU A 247 12.89 -48.55 37.21
N HIS A 248 13.78 -47.72 37.78
CA HIS A 248 15.01 -48.16 38.46
C HIS A 248 14.91 -48.15 40.00
N ARG A 249 13.70 -48.04 40.54
CA ARG A 249 13.35 -48.35 41.93
C ARG A 249 12.50 -49.61 41.94
#